data_AF-A0A535Z181-F1
#
_entry.id   AF-A0A535Z181-F1
#
_cell.length_a   1.000
_cell.length_b   1.000
_cell.length_c   1.000
_cell.angle_alpha   90.00
_cell.angle_beta   90.00
_cell.angle_gamma   90.00
#
_symmetry.space_group_name_H-M   'P 1'
#
loop_
_entity.id
_entity.type
_entity.pdbx_description
1 polymer ?
#
loop_
_entity_poly.entity_id
_entity_poly.type
_entity_poly.pdbx_seq_one_letter_code
_entity_poly.pdbx_strand_id
1 'polypeptide(L)'
;LATHVFRLTAVTAALTFIVAFGATKALTNFGAGPLSDRFGRKPVLLAGWSAALPVPLLLIWAPRWGWVILANVLLGINQGLAWSMTVNMKIDLVGPVRRGLAMGLNEAAGYG
;
A
#
# COMPACT_ATOMS: atom_id res chain seq x y z
N LEU A 1 16.88 -30.80 14.17
CA LEU A 1 16.21 -31.01 12.85
C LEU A 1 15.27 -29.85 12.47
N ALA A 2 14.54 -29.24 13.43
CA ALA A 2 13.65 -28.10 13.16
C ALA A 2 14.38 -26.84 12.61
N THR A 3 15.59 -26.55 13.03
CA THR A 3 16.29 -25.30 12.64
C THR A 3 16.79 -25.26 11.18
N HIS A 4 16.91 -26.42 10.50
CA HIS A 4 17.36 -26.49 9.10
C HIS A 4 16.21 -26.55 8.09
N VAL A 5 15.09 -27.21 8.44
CA VAL A 5 13.91 -27.31 7.57
C VAL A 5 13.08 -26.02 7.61
N PHE A 6 12.93 -25.43 8.80
CA PHE A 6 12.12 -24.21 8.96
C PHE A 6 12.79 -22.95 8.41
N ARG A 7 14.12 -22.88 8.32
CA ARG A 7 14.79 -21.67 7.79
C ARG A 7 14.45 -21.40 6.33
N LEU A 8 14.45 -22.44 5.48
CA LEU A 8 14.07 -22.29 4.08
C LEU A 8 12.59 -21.92 3.95
N THR A 9 11.69 -22.63 4.64
CA THR A 9 10.25 -22.35 4.58
C THR A 9 9.89 -20.97 5.14
N ALA A 10 10.51 -20.55 6.25
CA ALA A 10 10.29 -19.23 6.85
C ALA A 10 10.87 -18.11 5.97
N VAL A 11 12.05 -18.29 5.39
CA VAL A 11 12.64 -17.33 4.44
C VAL A 11 11.78 -17.23 3.19
N THR A 12 11.34 -18.35 2.60
CA THR A 12 10.46 -18.34 1.42
C THR A 12 9.11 -17.68 1.74
N ALA A 13 8.53 -17.94 2.91
CA ALA A 13 7.29 -17.32 3.35
C ALA A 13 7.45 -15.80 3.54
N ALA A 14 8.53 -15.36 4.19
CA ALA A 14 8.85 -13.95 4.37
C ALA A 14 9.13 -13.25 3.04
N LEU A 15 9.91 -13.87 2.15
CA LEU A 15 10.18 -13.33 0.81
C LEU A 15 8.90 -13.23 -0.01
N THR A 16 8.05 -14.24 0.01
CA THR A 16 6.76 -14.21 -0.69
C THR A 16 5.87 -13.12 -0.13
N PHE A 17 5.86 -12.93 1.19
CA PHE A 17 5.15 -11.83 1.83
C PHE A 17 5.66 -10.47 1.37
N ILE A 18 6.98 -10.24 1.41
CA ILE A 18 7.61 -8.98 1.00
C ILE A 18 7.37 -8.71 -0.49
N VAL A 19 7.58 -9.70 -1.35
CA VAL A 19 7.43 -9.58 -2.81
C VAL A 19 5.97 -9.37 -3.17
N ALA A 20 5.03 -10.12 -2.60
CA ALA A 20 3.61 -9.95 -2.87
C ALA A 20 3.14 -8.55 -2.46
N PHE A 21 3.48 -8.11 -1.25
CA PHE A 21 3.14 -6.77 -0.78
C PHE A 21 3.76 -5.69 -1.68
N GLY A 22 5.07 -5.78 -1.91
CA GLY A 22 5.85 -4.81 -2.66
C GLY A 22 5.39 -4.69 -4.11
N ALA A 23 5.17 -5.82 -4.79
CA ALA A 23 4.70 -5.86 -6.17
C ALA A 23 3.30 -5.26 -6.29
N THR A 24 2.37 -5.67 -5.42
CA THR A 24 1.01 -5.12 -5.46
C THR A 24 0.99 -3.63 -5.15
N LYS A 25 1.74 -3.19 -4.14
CA LYS A 25 1.89 -1.77 -3.81
C LYS A 25 2.47 -0.99 -4.98
N ALA A 26 3.54 -1.48 -5.62
CA ALA A 26 4.17 -0.81 -6.75
C ALA A 26 3.22 -0.66 -7.94
N LEU A 27 2.51 -1.73 -8.31
CA LEU A 27 1.54 -1.72 -9.41
C LEU A 27 0.38 -0.77 -9.15
N THR A 28 -0.21 -0.83 -7.95
CA THR A 28 -1.35 0.01 -7.60
C THR A 28 -0.96 1.47 -7.43
N ASN A 29 0.21 1.76 -6.85
CA ASN A 29 0.76 3.11 -6.79
C ASN A 29 1.01 3.68 -8.19
N PHE A 30 1.58 2.90 -9.11
CA PHE A 30 1.80 3.33 -10.49
C PHE A 30 0.47 3.64 -11.20
N GLY A 31 -0.54 2.79 -11.02
CA GLY A 31 -1.88 3.01 -11.58
C GLY A 31 -2.67 4.14 -10.92
N ALA A 32 -2.32 4.54 -9.69
CA ALA A 32 -3.09 5.50 -8.91
C ALA A 32 -3.23 6.85 -9.62
N GLY A 33 -2.20 7.34 -10.31
CA GLY A 33 -2.22 8.62 -11.03
C GLY A 33 -3.31 8.68 -12.11
N PRO A 34 -3.22 7.85 -13.18
CA PRO A 34 -4.25 7.81 -14.21
C PRO A 34 -5.66 7.51 -13.69
N LEU A 35 -5.78 6.67 -12.65
CA LEU A 35 -7.07 6.41 -12.00
C LEU A 35 -7.62 7.65 -11.30
N SER A 36 -6.79 8.44 -10.59
CA SER A 36 -7.25 9.71 -10.01
C SER A 36 -7.62 10.75 -11.04
N ASP A 37 -6.91 10.79 -12.16
CA ASP A 37 -7.18 11.79 -13.20
C ASP A 37 -8.51 11.48 -13.89
N ARG A 38 -8.85 10.20 -14.06
CA ARG A 38 -10.08 9.76 -14.71
C ARG A 38 -11.31 9.77 -13.79
N PHE A 39 -11.17 9.28 -12.55
CA PHE A 39 -12.30 9.09 -11.63
C PHE A 39 -12.36 10.13 -10.51
N GLY A 40 -11.37 11.01 -10.42
CA GLY A 40 -11.17 11.90 -9.29
C GLY A 40 -10.49 11.20 -8.12
N ARG A 41 -9.92 12.00 -7.21
CA ARG A 41 -9.11 11.49 -6.09
C ARG A 41 -9.93 10.74 -5.03
N LYS A 42 -11.15 11.23 -4.73
CA LYS A 42 -12.02 10.68 -3.65
C LYS A 42 -12.47 9.23 -3.93
N PRO A 43 -12.97 8.85 -5.12
CA PRO A 43 -13.32 7.46 -5.40
C PRO A 43 -12.14 6.49 -5.32
N VAL A 44 -10.94 6.91 -5.74
CA VAL A 44 -9.76 6.04 -5.67
C VAL A 44 -9.30 5.82 -4.22
N LEU A 45 -9.40 6.84 -3.36
CA LEU A 45 -9.16 6.70 -1.92
C LEU A 45 -10.15 5.70 -1.29
N LEU A 46 -11.43 5.81 -1.64
CA LEU A 46 -12.47 4.88 -1.16
C LEU A 46 -12.25 3.46 -1.67
N ALA A 47 -11.80 3.29 -2.93
CA ALA A 47 -11.43 1.98 -3.46
C ALA A 47 -10.25 1.37 -2.68
N GLY A 48 -9.23 2.17 -2.36
CA GLY A 48 -8.14 1.75 -1.47
C GLY A 48 -8.65 1.26 -0.11
N TRP A 49 -9.52 2.04 0.54
CA TRP A 49 -10.12 1.64 1.83
C TRP A 49 -11.01 0.40 1.73
N SER A 50 -11.77 0.24 0.64
CA SER A 50 -12.58 -0.95 0.41
C SER A 50 -11.75 -2.23 0.36
N ALA A 51 -10.51 -2.15 -0.15
CA ALA A 51 -9.57 -3.27 -0.16
C ALA A 51 -9.03 -3.61 1.25
N ALA A 52 -8.99 -2.65 2.17
CA ALA A 52 -8.55 -2.88 3.55
C ALA A 52 -9.65 -3.49 4.45
N LEU A 53 -10.93 -3.20 4.18
CA LEU A 53 -12.05 -3.71 4.99
C LEU A 53 -12.07 -5.23 5.19
N PRO A 54 -11.85 -6.08 4.16
CA PRO A 54 -11.87 -7.52 4.34
C PRO A 54 -10.61 -8.07 5.02
N VAL A 55 -9.51 -7.29 5.14
CA VAL A 55 -8.22 -7.80 5.64
C VAL A 55 -8.32 -8.39 7.06
N PRO A 56 -8.91 -7.73 8.07
CA PRO A 56 -9.02 -8.31 9.41
C PRO A 56 -9.84 -9.60 9.43
N LEU A 57 -10.93 -9.64 8.64
CA LEU A 57 -11.80 -10.80 8.53
C LEU A 57 -11.07 -12.00 7.92
N LEU A 58 -10.30 -11.75 6.85
CA LEU A 58 -9.47 -12.77 6.20
C LEU A 58 -8.39 -13.33 7.13
N LEU A 59 -7.84 -12.50 8.02
CA LEU A 59 -6.82 -12.92 8.97
C LEU A 59 -7.40 -13.68 10.18
N ILE A 60 -8.55 -13.24 10.72
CA ILE A 60 -9.23 -13.91 11.84
C ILE A 60 -9.65 -15.33 11.44
N TRP A 61 -10.18 -15.50 10.23
CA TRP A 61 -10.64 -16.78 9.71
C TRP A 61 -9.64 -17.42 8.75
N ALA A 62 -8.33 -17.24 8.94
CA ALA A 62 -7.31 -17.80 8.05
C ALA A 62 -7.01 -19.28 8.36
N PRO A 63 -7.48 -20.27 7.57
CA PRO A 63 -7.14 -21.69 7.79
C PRO A 63 -5.75 -22.06 7.26
N ARG A 64 -5.10 -21.22 6.44
CA ARG A 64 -3.80 -21.49 5.81
C ARG A 64 -3.04 -20.21 5.47
N TRP A 65 -1.72 -20.32 5.34
CA TRP A 65 -0.82 -19.20 4.99
C TRP A 65 -1.20 -18.43 3.72
N GLY A 66 -1.85 -19.08 2.76
CA GLY A 66 -2.34 -18.41 1.54
C GLY A 66 -3.31 -17.25 1.82
N TRP A 67 -4.10 -17.32 2.90
CA TRP A 67 -4.99 -16.23 3.30
C TRP A 67 -4.22 -15.02 3.83
N VAL A 68 -3.09 -15.26 4.50
CA VAL A 68 -2.17 -14.21 4.94
C VAL A 68 -1.55 -13.51 3.74
N ILE A 69 -1.16 -14.26 2.71
CA ILE A 69 -0.66 -13.69 1.45
C ILE A 69 -1.75 -12.87 0.75
N LEU A 70 -2.99 -13.38 0.68
CA LEU A 70 -4.11 -12.65 0.08
C LEU A 70 -4.43 -11.35 0.83
N ALA A 71 -4.51 -11.40 2.16
CA ALA A 71 -4.68 -10.25 3.02
C ALA A 71 -3.54 -9.23 2.83
N ASN A 72 -2.32 -9.71 2.66
CA ASN A 72 -1.14 -8.89 2.42
C ASN A 72 -1.15 -8.21 1.02
N VAL A 73 -1.62 -8.91 -0.01
CA VAL A 73 -1.86 -8.31 -1.33
C VAL A 73 -2.89 -7.18 -1.22
N LEU A 74 -4.00 -7.42 -0.53
CA LEU A 74 -5.04 -6.40 -0.32
C LEU A 74 -4.52 -5.19 0.47
N LEU A 75 -3.68 -5.41 1.48
CA LEU A 75 -2.96 -4.34 2.16
C LEU A 75 -2.04 -3.57 1.21
N GLY A 76 -1.34 -4.26 0.31
CA GLY A 76 -0.53 -3.64 -0.74
C GLY A 76 -1.35 -2.73 -1.66
N ILE A 77 -2.55 -3.16 -2.06
CA ILE A 77 -3.51 -2.34 -2.84
C ILE A 77 -3.94 -1.12 -2.05
N ASN A 78 -4.38 -1.31 -0.80
CA ASN A 78 -4.79 -0.21 0.07
C ASN A 78 -3.67 0.81 0.22
N GLN A 79 -2.45 0.36 0.54
CA GLN A 79 -1.28 1.22 0.66
C GLN A 79 -0.95 1.96 -0.63
N GLY A 80 -0.93 1.28 -1.77
CA GLY A 80 -0.58 1.90 -3.05
C GLY A 80 -1.63 2.89 -3.56
N LEU A 81 -2.93 2.66 -3.30
CA LEU A 81 -3.98 3.60 -3.69
C LEU A 81 -4.14 4.74 -2.68
N ALA A 82 -4.28 4.43 -1.39
CA ALA A 82 -4.61 5.42 -0.37
C ALA A 82 -3.45 6.41 -0.13
N TRP A 83 -2.21 5.90 0.00
CA TRP A 83 -1.03 6.76 0.23
C TRP A 83 -0.85 7.76 -0.91
N SER A 84 -0.99 7.29 -2.15
CA SER A 84 -0.77 8.10 -3.35
C SER A 84 -1.86 9.13 -3.55
N MET A 85 -3.11 8.81 -3.20
CA MET A 85 -4.20 9.79 -3.17
C MET A 85 -3.97 10.86 -2.12
N THR A 86 -3.51 10.50 -0.91
CA THR A 86 -3.19 11.48 0.13
C THR A 86 -2.08 12.44 -0.31
N VAL A 87 -1.01 11.92 -0.93
CA VAL A 87 0.08 12.75 -1.46
C VAL A 87 -0.42 13.65 -2.60
N ASN A 88 -1.15 13.11 -3.57
CA ASN A 88 -1.68 13.89 -4.69
C ASN A 88 -2.65 14.99 -4.22
N MET A 89 -3.59 14.67 -3.33
CA MET A 89 -4.53 15.65 -2.76
C MET A 89 -3.84 16.76 -1.99
N LYS A 90 -2.79 16.44 -1.21
CA LYS A 90 -1.97 17.48 -0.54
C LYS A 90 -1.41 18.43 -1.55
N ILE A 91 -0.85 17.89 -2.63
CA ILE A 91 -0.24 18.69 -3.67
C ILE A 91 -1.27 19.56 -4.41
N ASP A 92 -2.44 19.00 -4.72
CA ASP A 92 -3.53 19.72 -5.35
C ASP A 92 -3.99 20.91 -4.50
N LEU A 93 -3.98 20.76 -3.17
CA LEU A 93 -4.36 21.81 -2.22
C LEU A 93 -3.36 22.99 -2.19
N VAL A 94 -2.06 22.73 -2.41
CA VAL A 94 -1.03 23.78 -2.42
C VAL A 94 -0.88 24.48 -3.79
N GLY A 95 -1.47 23.89 -4.84
CA GLY A 95 -1.35 24.36 -6.22
C GLY A 95 0.03 24.07 -6.86
N PRO A 96 0.09 23.97 -8.21
CA PRO A 96 1.31 23.59 -8.93
C PRO A 96 2.49 24.55 -8.73
N VAL A 97 2.23 25.80 -8.37
CA VAL A 97 3.22 26.87 -8.22
C VAL A 97 4.03 26.76 -6.91
N ARG A 98 3.54 26.05 -5.87
CA ARG A 98 4.21 25.94 -4.55
C ARG A 98 4.55 24.51 -4.13
N ARG A 99 4.46 23.55 -5.06
CA ARG A 99 4.75 22.11 -4.87
C ARG A 99 6.07 21.86 -4.12
N GLY A 100 7.16 22.48 -4.56
CA GLY A 100 8.50 22.28 -3.99
C GLY A 100 8.67 22.86 -2.59
N LEU A 101 8.05 24.01 -2.31
CA LEU A 101 8.14 24.68 -1.01
C LEU A 101 7.35 23.93 0.08
N ALA A 102 6.19 23.38 -0.27
CA ALA A 102 5.39 22.56 0.65
C ALA A 102 5.97 21.17 0.87
N MET A 103 6.58 20.54 -0.14
CA MET A 103 7.33 19.29 0.05
C MET A 103 8.57 19.52 0.94
N GLY A 104 9.33 20.59 0.70
CA GLY A 104 10.50 20.95 1.51
C GLY A 104 10.17 21.23 2.99
N LEU A 105 9.08 21.97 3.26
CA LEU A 105 8.60 22.18 4.64
C LEU A 105 8.11 20.88 5.30
N ASN A 106 7.42 20.02 4.55
CA ASN A 106 6.93 18.74 5.07
C ASN A 106 8.09 17.77 5.40
N GLU A 107 9.16 17.76 4.60
CA GLU A 107 10.34 16.96 4.90
C GLU A 107 11.17 17.56 6.06
N ALA A 108 11.33 18.89 6.10
CA ALA A 108 12.03 19.56 7.20
C ALA A 108 11.32 19.41 8.56
N ALA A 109 9.98 19.37 8.57
CA ALA A 109 9.20 19.15 9.79
C ALA A 109 8.95 17.67 10.13
N GLY A 110 9.05 16.78 9.13
CA GLY A 110 8.83 15.34 9.30
C GLY A 110 10.10 14.54 9.64
N TYR A 111 11.27 15.08 9.31
CA TYR A 111 12.59 14.48 9.58
C TYR A 111 13.50 15.37 10.44
N GLY A 112 12.96 16.45 11.00
CA GLY A 112 13.61 17.29 12.01
C GLY A 112 13.42 16.75 13.42
#